data_AF-A0A951HLQ3-F1
#
_entry.id   AF-A0A951HLQ3-F1
#
_cell.length_a   1.000
_cell.length_b   1.000
_cell.length_c   1.000
_cell.angle_alpha   90.00
_cell.angle_beta   90.00
_cell.angle_gamma   90.00
#
_symmetry.space_group_name_H-M   'P 1'
#
loop_
_entity.id
_entity.type
_entity.pdbx_description
1 polymer ?
#
loop_
_entity_poly.entity_id
_entity_poly.type
_entity_poly.pdbx_seq_one_letter_code
_entity_poly.pdbx_strand_id
1 'polypeptide(L)' 'MTRPMTTGVPQADGSLAVEPRIDPADVAATVVHMAGLPLDTNVQFVTVMATKMPFIGRG' A
#
# COMPACT_ATOMS: atom_id res chain seq x y z
N MET A 1 3.18 -10.96 -8.71
CA MET A 1 1.81 -10.41 -8.55
C MET A 1 1.69 -8.99 -9.13
N THR A 2 2.46 -7.99 -8.67
CA THR A 2 2.26 -6.55 -9.03
C THR A 2 3.11 -6.05 -10.21
N ARG A 3 3.62 -6.95 -11.06
CA ARG A 3 4.45 -6.56 -12.22
C ARG A 3 3.63 -5.86 -13.32
N PRO A 4 2.41 -6.27 -13.66
CA PRO A 4 1.61 -5.58 -14.69
C PRO A 4 1.29 -4.11 -14.35
N MET A 5 1.20 -3.78 -13.05
CA MET A 5 0.93 -2.43 -12.56
C MET A 5 1.98 -1.40 -12.99
N THR A 6 3.21 -1.81 -13.31
CA THR A 6 4.27 -0.88 -13.79
C THR A 6 4.11 -0.48 -15.25
N THR A 7 3.45 -1.32 -16.03
CA THR A 7 3.27 -1.12 -17.47
C THR A 7 1.89 -0.57 -17.80
N GLY A 8 0.99 -0.57 -16.83
CA GLY A 8 -0.38 -0.11 -16.97
C GLY A 8 -1.38 -1.25 -16.88
N VAL A 9 -2.49 -1.01 -16.19
CA VAL A 9 -3.61 -1.93 -16.05
C VAL A 9 -4.94 -1.20 -16.35
N PRO A 10 -5.96 -1.91 -16.85
CA PRO A 10 -7.27 -1.32 -17.15
C PRO A 10 -7.90 -0.68 -15.91
N GLN A 11 -8.35 0.56 -16.06
CA GLN A 11 -9.04 1.32 -15.04
C GLN A 11 -10.56 1.28 -15.27
N ALA A 12 -11.33 1.72 -14.26
CA ALA A 12 -12.80 1.72 -14.32
C ALA A 12 -13.38 2.67 -15.39
N ASP A 13 -12.61 3.70 -15.78
CA ASP A 13 -12.96 4.63 -16.88
C ASP A 13 -12.59 4.09 -18.27
N GLY A 14 -12.04 2.86 -18.34
CA GLY A 14 -11.63 2.19 -19.58
C GLY A 14 -10.21 2.55 -20.06
N SER A 15 -9.49 3.42 -19.35
CA SER A 15 -8.11 3.78 -19.69
C SER A 15 -7.09 2.72 -19.21
N LEU A 16 -5.88 2.73 -19.75
CA LEU A 16 -4.73 2.01 -19.20
C LEU A 16 -3.87 2.99 -18.41
N ALA A 17 -3.72 2.75 -17.11
CA ALA A 17 -2.90 3.60 -16.24
C ALA A 17 -1.92 2.77 -15.41
N VAL A 18 -0.74 3.34 -15.18
CA VAL A 18 0.27 2.78 -14.27
C VAL A 18 -0.20 3.00 -12.83
N GLU A 19 -0.21 1.93 -12.04
CA GLU A 19 -0.61 2.01 -10.64
C GLU A 19 0.62 2.16 -9.73
N PRO A 20 0.59 3.11 -8.78
CA PRO A 20 1.62 3.23 -7.75
C PRO A 20 1.75 1.93 -6.95
N ARG A 21 2.99 1.54 -6.64
CA ARG A 21 3.28 0.35 -5.82
C ARG A 21 3.95 0.76 -4.53
N ILE A 22 3.79 -0.10 -3.52
CA ILE A 22 4.54 0.00 -2.29
C ILE A 22 5.79 -0.86 -2.36
N ASP A 23 6.90 -0.38 -1.80
CA ASP A 23 8.09 -1.21 -1.63
C ASP A 23 7.83 -2.22 -0.50
N PRO A 24 8.04 -3.54 -0.69
CA PRO A 24 7.94 -4.51 0.39
C PRO A 24 8.77 -4.17 1.63
N ALA A 25 9.88 -3.43 1.47
CA ALA A 25 10.70 -2.97 2.58
C ALA A 25 9.93 -2.04 3.54
N ASP A 26 9.04 -1.19 3.03
CA ASP A 26 8.23 -0.28 3.86
C ASP A 26 7.21 -1.05 4.70
N VAL A 27 6.64 -2.13 4.14
CA VAL A 27 5.73 -3.03 4.87
C VAL A 27 6.50 -3.79 5.95
N ALA A 28 7.69 -4.30 5.62
CA ALA A 28 8.54 -4.99 6.59
C ALA A 28 8.94 -4.07 7.76
N ALA A 29 9.32 -2.81 7.47
CA ALA A 29 9.64 -1.83 8.50
C ALA A 29 8.44 -1.55 9.42
N THR A 30 7.23 -1.47 8.86
CA THR A 30 6.00 -1.32 9.65
C THR A 30 5.78 -2.49 10.59
N VAL A 31 5.94 -3.73 10.10
CA VAL A 31 5.80 -4.94 10.94
C VAL A 31 6.86 -4.99 12.04
N VAL A 32 8.12 -4.64 11.74
CA VAL A 32 9.19 -4.57 12.74
C VAL A 32 8.87 -3.53 13.81
N HIS A 33 8.34 -2.37 13.42
CA HIS A 33 7.90 -1.35 14.37
C HIS A 33 6.80 -1.88 15.31
N MET A 34 5.78 -2.54 14.77
CA MET A 34 4.70 -3.14 15.57
C MET A 34 5.24 -4.21 16.54
N ALA A 35 6.17 -5.04 16.07
CA ALA A 35 6.78 -6.09 16.89
C ALA A 35 7.71 -5.55 17.99
N GLY A 36 8.21 -4.32 17.84
CA GLY A 36 9.08 -3.65 18.83
C GLY A 36 8.32 -2.93 19.96
N LEU A 37 6.99 -2.95 19.95
CA LEU A 37 6.19 -2.27 20.97
C LEU A 37 6.19 -3.02 22.31
N PRO A 38 6.05 -2.32 23.45
CA PRO A 38 5.81 -2.95 24.75
C PRO A 38 4.55 -3.83 24.74
N LEU A 39 4.51 -4.86 25.59
CA LEU A 39 3.42 -5.85 25.60
C LEU A 39 2.04 -5.29 26.00
N ASP A 40 2.00 -4.12 26.62
CA ASP A 40 0.76 -3.39 26.95
C ASP A 40 0.29 -2.47 25.81
N THR A 41 1.06 -2.39 24.72
CA THR A 41 0.82 -1.52 23.57
C THR A 41 0.54 -2.35 22.34
N ASN A 42 -0.54 -2.04 21.63
CA ASN A 42 -0.97 -2.80 20.46
C ASN A 42 -1.38 -1.89 19.30
N VAL A 43 -0.89 -2.22 18.09
CA VAL A 43 -1.41 -1.67 16.84
C VAL A 43 -2.37 -2.70 16.26
N GLN A 44 -3.65 -2.58 16.59
CA GLN A 44 -4.66 -3.56 16.17
C GLN A 44 -4.89 -3.57 14.66
N PHE A 45 -4.84 -2.40 14.02
CA PHE A 45 -4.98 -2.24 12.59
C PHE A 45 -4.03 -1.14 12.10
N VAL A 46 -3.40 -1.40 10.95
CA VAL A 46 -2.59 -0.42 10.24
C VAL A 46 -2.84 -0.55 8.74
N THR A 47 -2.96 0.58 8.05
CA THR A 47 -3.05 0.64 6.59
C THR A 47 -1.78 1.28 6.06
N VAL A 48 -1.01 0.51 5.28
CA VAL A 48 0.18 1.01 4.57
C VAL A 48 -0.18 1.12 3.08
N MET A 49 0.11 2.27 2.48
CA MET A 49 -0.36 2.62 1.14
C MET A 49 0.73 3.36 0.35
N ALA A 50 0.79 3.11 -0.95
CA ALA A 50 1.57 3.93 -1.86
C ALA A 50 0.97 5.35 -1.92
N THR A 51 1.77 6.40 -1.71
CA THR A 51 1.30 7.79 -1.49
C THR A 51 0.32 8.31 -2.55
N LYS A 52 0.48 7.88 -3.81
CA LYS A 52 -0.34 8.35 -4.93
C LYS A 52 -1.49 7.39 -5.29
N MET A 53 -1.73 6.37 -4.48
CA MET A 53 -2.80 5.40 -4.75
C MET A 53 -4.17 6.10 -4.62
N PRO A 54 -5.06 6.00 -5.62
CA PRO A 54 -6.37 6.65 -5.59
C PRO A 54 -7.38 5.84 -4.76
N PHE A 55 -7.03 5.56 -3.50
CA PHE A 55 -7.86 4.78 -2.59
C PHE A 55 -8.66 5.66 -1.61
N ILE A 56 -8.07 6.77 -1.16
CA ILE A 56 -8.71 7.73 -0.26
C ILE A 56 -9.07 9.00 -1.03
N GLY A 57 -10.37 9.30 -1.12
CA GLY A 57 -10.91 10.45 -1.84
C GLY A 57 -12.35 10.23 -2.30
N ARG A 58 -12.94 11.20 -3.00
CA ARG A 58 -14.15 10.99 -3.81
C ARG A 58 -13.66 10.90 -5.26
N GLY A 59 -13.97 9.78 -5.91
CA GLY A 59 -13.52 9.46 -7.28
C GLY A 59 -13.72 10.58 -8.25
#